data_AF-A0A136JD64-F1
#
_entry.id   AF-A0A136JD64-F1
#
_cell.length_a   1.000
_cell.length_b   1.000
_cell.length_c   1.000
_cell.angle_alpha   90.00
_cell.angle_beta   90.00
_cell.angle_gamma   90.00
#
_symmetry.space_group_name_H-M   'P 1'
#
loop_
_entity.id
_entity.type
_entity.pdbx_description
1 polymer ?
#
loop_
_entity_poly.entity_id
_entity_poly.type
_entity_poly.pdbx_seq_one_letter_code
_entity_poly.pdbx_strand_id
1 'polypeptide(L)'
;MQANGNGAMAVGPTPAGHQAELNIIYGMVEELSRQLAENRRVTEDIVSSLGRVRNRARERNLSNDDVLDEAANEIFSQEPNMEAAISILTESLDRAKNSRDANLDLVTKYARVLATILGQFHTYKEKHTADVSAWHRSYRAQLAEARAENSRLREQIWDMQEHAGNANKMLREFRKQYDEDEKRWDQRVEDKARKQELRFWKRLAMPDVADDEEGYWSDDDDLIDCMEKVRLKQLAERNSELSAGQTGESQHSEDDSDGEGELAHPQAILGGVAMERERDGPAPTPPSRPASTGSTGDRMG
;
A
#
# COMPACT_ATOMS: atom_id res chain seq x y z
N MET A 1 -76.85 -18.80 -85.51
CA MET A 1 -75.97 -19.71 -86.26
C MET A 1 -74.75 -19.94 -85.38
N GLN A 2 -74.64 -20.93 -84.48
CA GLN A 2 -74.88 -22.38 -84.55
C GLN A 2 -74.26 -23.06 -85.78
N ALA A 3 -73.06 -23.61 -85.57
CA ALA A 3 -72.69 -25.01 -85.75
C ALA A 3 -71.40 -25.24 -84.92
N ASN A 4 -71.42 -26.01 -83.82
CA ASN A 4 -71.34 -27.48 -83.78
C ASN A 4 -70.02 -27.96 -84.39
N GLY A 5 -69.10 -28.65 -83.73
CA GLY A 5 -68.95 -29.18 -82.39
C GLY A 5 -67.56 -29.85 -82.37
N ASN A 6 -67.05 -30.24 -81.20
CA ASN A 6 -66.29 -31.48 -81.08
C ASN A 6 -66.09 -31.84 -79.61
N GLY A 7 -66.89 -32.81 -79.20
CA GLY A 7 -66.50 -33.93 -78.35
C GLY A 7 -65.57 -33.63 -77.18
N ALA A 8 -66.18 -33.28 -76.05
CA ALA A 8 -65.73 -33.81 -74.77
C ALA A 8 -65.87 -35.34 -74.82
N MET A 9 -64.88 -36.01 -75.40
CA MET A 9 -64.75 -37.46 -75.34
C MET A 9 -64.15 -37.78 -73.98
N ALA A 10 -65.00 -38.23 -73.07
CA ALA A 10 -64.60 -39.00 -71.90
C ALA A 10 -63.89 -40.26 -72.41
N VAL A 11 -62.56 -40.20 -72.47
CA VAL A 11 -61.71 -41.37 -72.66
C VAL A 11 -61.64 -42.05 -71.30
N GLY A 12 -61.93 -43.36 -71.26
CA GLY A 12 -61.84 -44.20 -70.06
C GLY A 12 -60.45 -44.16 -69.40
N PRO A 13 -60.25 -44.82 -68.24
CA PRO A 13 -59.01 -44.73 -67.48
C PRO A 13 -57.82 -44.99 -68.38
N THR A 14 -57.05 -43.94 -68.66
CA THR A 14 -55.89 -44.06 -69.51
C THR A 14 -54.87 -44.92 -68.77
N PRO A 15 -54.20 -45.88 -69.44
CA PRO A 15 -53.21 -46.75 -68.79
C PRO A 15 -52.19 -45.90 -68.05
N ALA A 16 -51.76 -46.33 -66.86
CA ALA A 16 -50.94 -45.56 -65.91
C ALA A 16 -49.64 -44.94 -66.49
N GLY A 17 -49.17 -45.41 -67.65
CA GLY A 17 -48.03 -44.82 -68.38
C GLY A 17 -48.38 -43.62 -69.28
N HIS A 18 -49.61 -43.51 -69.78
CA HIS A 18 -49.97 -42.48 -70.76
C HIS A 18 -49.95 -41.06 -70.18
N GLN A 19 -50.37 -40.89 -68.92
CA GLN A 19 -50.26 -39.59 -68.22
C GLN A 19 -48.81 -39.22 -67.89
N ALA A 20 -47.95 -40.22 -67.62
CA ALA A 20 -46.52 -40.00 -67.40
C ALA A 20 -45.81 -39.60 -68.70
N GLU A 21 -46.12 -40.27 -69.81
CA GLU A 21 -45.64 -39.91 -71.14
C GLU A 21 -46.11 -38.51 -71.56
N LEU A 22 -47.37 -38.15 -71.30
CA LEU A 22 -47.87 -36.81 -71.57
C LEU A 22 -47.15 -35.75 -70.74
N ASN A 23 -46.88 -35.99 -69.46
CA ASN A 23 -46.10 -35.08 -68.64
C ASN A 23 -44.64 -34.95 -69.12
N ILE A 24 -44.03 -36.04 -69.60
CA ILE A 24 -42.70 -36.01 -70.23
C ILE A 24 -42.75 -35.18 -71.52
N ILE A 25 -43.76 -35.39 -72.37
CA ILE A 25 -43.95 -34.63 -73.61
C ILE A 25 -44.18 -33.15 -73.32
N TYR A 26 -45.01 -32.81 -72.33
CA TYR A 26 -45.23 -31.42 -71.92
C TYR A 26 -43.96 -30.77 -71.36
N GLY A 27 -43.20 -31.48 -70.52
CA GLY A 27 -41.90 -31.00 -70.04
C GLY A 27 -40.89 -30.79 -71.17
N MET A 28 -40.85 -31.69 -72.15
CA MET A 28 -40.00 -31.56 -73.33
C MET A 28 -40.43 -30.41 -74.23
N VAL A 29 -41.74 -30.22 -74.42
CA VAL A 29 -42.29 -29.08 -75.18
C VAL A 29 -42.01 -27.75 -74.47
N GLU A 30 -42.14 -27.72 -73.15
CA GLU A 30 -41.84 -26.52 -72.36
C GLU A 30 -40.34 -26.19 -72.40
N GLU A 31 -39.46 -27.19 -72.31
CA GLU A 31 -38.02 -27.01 -72.48
C GLU A 31 -37.65 -26.57 -73.91
N LEU A 32 -38.26 -27.17 -74.93
CA LEU A 32 -38.10 -26.73 -76.32
C LEU A 32 -38.61 -25.31 -76.54
N SER A 33 -39.70 -24.90 -75.87
CA SER A 33 -40.23 -23.54 -75.94
C SER A 33 -39.28 -22.53 -75.29
N ARG A 34 -38.66 -22.92 -74.17
CA ARG A 34 -37.65 -22.11 -73.48
C ARG A 34 -36.39 -21.98 -74.32
N GLN A 35 -35.92 -23.07 -74.91
CA GLN A 35 -34.80 -23.07 -75.85
C GLN A 35 -35.11 -22.25 -77.10
N LEU A 36 -36.34 -22.29 -77.61
CA LEU A 36 -36.74 -21.50 -78.77
C LEU A 36 -36.78 -20.00 -78.43
N ALA A 37 -37.26 -19.63 -77.24
CA ALA A 37 -37.26 -18.26 -76.76
C ALA A 37 -35.83 -17.73 -76.58
N GLU A 38 -34.94 -18.53 -76.00
CA GLU A 38 -33.51 -18.20 -75.88
C GLU A 38 -32.85 -18.09 -77.25
N ASN A 39 -33.09 -19.03 -78.16
CA ASN A 39 -32.58 -18.95 -79.53
C ASN A 39 -33.07 -17.69 -80.25
N ARG A 40 -34.33 -17.29 -80.08
CA ARG A 40 -34.84 -16.03 -80.65
C ARG A 40 -34.08 -14.84 -80.13
N ARG A 41 -33.89 -14.74 -78.81
CA ARG A 41 -33.13 -13.68 -78.18
C ARG A 41 -31.68 -13.64 -78.68
N VAL A 42 -31.00 -14.79 -78.70
CA VAL A 42 -29.62 -14.91 -79.21
C VAL A 42 -29.55 -14.50 -80.67
N THR A 43 -30.51 -14.91 -81.51
CA THR A 43 -30.54 -14.48 -82.91
C THR A 43 -30.80 -12.98 -83.07
N GLU A 44 -31.60 -12.36 -82.21
CA GLU A 44 -31.82 -10.91 -82.19
C GLU A 44 -30.54 -10.16 -81.79
N ASP A 45 -29.82 -10.65 -80.78
CA ASP A 45 -28.52 -10.11 -80.38
C ASP A 45 -27.47 -10.28 -81.49
N ILE A 46 -27.46 -11.40 -82.21
CA ILE A 46 -26.59 -11.64 -83.37
C ILE A 46 -26.96 -10.70 -84.52
N VAL A 47 -28.25 -10.54 -84.83
CA VAL A 47 -28.69 -9.65 -85.92
C VAL A 47 -28.41 -8.20 -85.59
N SER A 48 -28.60 -7.78 -84.35
CA SER A 48 -28.31 -6.41 -83.92
C SER A 48 -26.79 -6.12 -83.91
N SER A 49 -25.96 -7.06 -83.47
CA SER A 49 -24.50 -6.95 -83.54
C SER A 49 -23.99 -6.98 -84.98
N LEU A 50 -24.51 -7.87 -85.83
CA LEU A 50 -24.21 -7.89 -87.27
C LEU A 50 -24.64 -6.60 -87.96
N GLY A 51 -25.77 -6.01 -87.55
CA GLY A 51 -26.23 -4.71 -88.01
C GLY A 51 -25.24 -3.59 -87.67
N ARG A 52 -24.69 -3.58 -86.45
CA ARG A 52 -23.65 -2.63 -86.02
C ARG A 52 -22.34 -2.82 -86.80
N VAL A 53 -21.89 -4.08 -86.98
CA VAL A 53 -20.68 -4.42 -87.74
C VAL A 53 -20.83 -4.00 -89.20
N ARG A 54 -21.95 -4.32 -89.84
CA ARG A 54 -22.26 -3.94 -91.21
C ARG A 54 -22.35 -2.43 -91.39
N ASN A 55 -22.98 -1.71 -90.45
CA ASN A 55 -23.07 -0.24 -90.53
C ASN A 55 -21.67 0.39 -90.40
N ARG A 56 -20.83 -0.10 -89.48
CA ARG A 56 -19.44 0.34 -89.33
C ARG A 56 -18.61 0.07 -90.59
N ALA A 57 -18.76 -1.12 -91.17
CA ALA A 57 -18.10 -1.50 -92.43
C ALA A 57 -18.53 -0.59 -93.59
N ARG A 58 -19.83 -0.26 -93.66
CA ARG A 58 -20.40 0.59 -94.70
C ARG A 58 -19.99 2.06 -94.56
N GLU A 59 -19.95 2.59 -93.34
CA GLU A 59 -19.53 3.97 -93.07
C GLU A 59 -18.06 4.21 -93.44
N ARG A 60 -17.22 3.16 -93.36
CA ARG A 60 -15.78 3.24 -93.63
C ARG A 60 -15.35 2.61 -94.98
N ASN A 61 -16.29 2.10 -95.77
CA ASN A 61 -16.05 1.36 -97.03
C ASN A 61 -15.05 0.20 -96.89
N LEU A 62 -15.13 -0.56 -95.80
CA LEU A 62 -14.22 -1.67 -95.49
C LEU A 62 -14.73 -2.98 -96.14
N SER A 63 -13.82 -3.82 -96.63
CA SER A 63 -14.14 -5.20 -97.02
C SER A 63 -14.43 -6.06 -95.78
N ASN A 64 -15.06 -7.21 -95.97
CA ASN A 64 -15.39 -8.12 -94.86
C ASN A 64 -14.12 -8.60 -94.13
N ASP A 65 -13.04 -8.84 -94.86
CA ASP A 65 -11.73 -9.22 -94.30
C ASP A 65 -11.11 -8.04 -93.53
N ASP A 66 -11.22 -6.81 -94.03
CA ASP A 66 -10.69 -5.61 -93.35
C ASP A 66 -11.41 -5.32 -92.02
N VAL A 67 -12.71 -5.64 -91.92
CA VAL A 67 -13.49 -5.48 -90.69
C VAL A 67 -13.10 -6.52 -89.64
N LEU A 68 -12.81 -7.75 -90.06
CA LEU A 68 -12.32 -8.80 -89.18
C LEU A 68 -10.91 -8.48 -88.68
N ASP A 69 -10.04 -7.98 -89.56
CA ASP A 69 -8.69 -7.55 -89.19
C ASP A 69 -8.70 -6.34 -88.26
N GLU A 70 -9.57 -5.34 -88.48
CA GLU A 70 -9.71 -4.19 -87.57
C GLU A 70 -10.23 -4.63 -86.19
N ALA A 71 -11.25 -5.50 -86.15
CA ALA A 71 -11.77 -6.03 -84.88
C ALA A 71 -10.73 -6.90 -84.15
N ALA A 72 -9.98 -7.72 -84.89
CA ALA A 72 -8.88 -8.51 -84.33
C ALA A 72 -7.79 -7.58 -83.76
N ASN A 73 -7.37 -6.56 -84.51
CA ASN A 73 -6.38 -5.59 -84.05
C ASN A 73 -6.85 -4.79 -82.84
N GLU A 74 -8.14 -4.41 -82.78
CA GLU A 74 -8.72 -3.74 -81.61
C GLU A 74 -8.66 -4.65 -80.37
N ILE A 75 -9.05 -5.92 -80.51
CA ILE A 75 -8.98 -6.92 -79.43
C ILE A 75 -7.53 -7.12 -78.98
N PHE A 76 -6.59 -7.34 -79.91
CA PHE A 76 -5.17 -7.52 -79.60
C PHE A 76 -4.53 -6.26 -79.02
N SER A 77 -5.02 -5.07 -79.34
CA SER A 77 -4.54 -3.81 -78.74
C SER A 77 -5.05 -3.58 -77.31
N GLN A 78 -6.22 -4.12 -76.97
CA GLN A 78 -6.81 -4.01 -75.63
C GLN A 78 -6.24 -5.04 -74.66
N GLU A 79 -5.83 -6.21 -75.16
CA GLU A 79 -5.24 -7.30 -74.37
C GLU A 79 -4.05 -6.86 -73.47
N PRO A 80 -2.98 -6.22 -73.97
CA PRO A 80 -1.85 -5.79 -73.13
C PRO A 80 -2.24 -4.70 -72.12
N ASN A 81 -3.23 -3.87 -72.44
CA ASN A 81 -3.77 -2.86 -71.53
C ASN A 81 -4.54 -3.51 -70.38
N MET A 82 -5.27 -4.59 -70.66
CA MET A 82 -5.96 -5.38 -69.63
C MET A 82 -4.96 -6.12 -68.73
N GLU A 83 -3.91 -6.72 -69.30
CA GLU A 83 -2.85 -7.36 -68.51
C GLU A 83 -2.11 -6.38 -67.60
N ALA A 84 -1.77 -5.19 -68.11
CA ALA A 84 -1.15 -4.13 -67.31
C ALA A 84 -2.08 -3.64 -66.19
N ALA A 85 -3.37 -3.45 -66.48
CA ALA A 85 -4.36 -3.06 -65.47
C ALA A 85 -4.55 -4.15 -64.40
N ILE A 86 -4.60 -5.42 -64.80
CA ILE A 86 -4.67 -6.57 -63.88
C ILE A 86 -3.42 -6.59 -63.00
N SER A 87 -2.22 -6.42 -63.57
CA SER A 87 -0.97 -6.37 -62.82
C SER A 87 -0.97 -5.26 -61.76
N ILE A 88 -1.31 -4.03 -62.13
CA ILE A 88 -1.39 -2.89 -61.20
C ILE A 88 -2.45 -3.15 -60.11
N LEU A 89 -3.62 -3.67 -60.49
CA LEU A 89 -4.68 -4.00 -59.54
C LEU A 89 -4.24 -5.09 -58.57
N THR A 90 -3.58 -6.16 -59.04
CA THR A 90 -3.06 -7.22 -58.17
C THR A 90 -1.97 -6.70 -57.22
N GLU A 91 -1.05 -5.89 -57.71
CA GLU A 91 0.01 -5.31 -56.89
C GLU A 91 -0.55 -4.34 -55.82
N SER A 92 -1.54 -3.51 -56.20
CA SER A 92 -2.22 -2.61 -55.26
C SER A 92 -3.02 -3.38 -54.21
N LEU A 93 -3.66 -4.49 -54.59
CA LEU A 93 -4.39 -5.37 -53.70
C LEU A 93 -3.44 -6.03 -52.70
N ASP A 94 -2.28 -6.49 -53.14
CA ASP A 94 -1.27 -7.10 -52.25
C ASP A 94 -0.65 -6.06 -51.31
N ARG A 95 -0.36 -4.85 -51.78
CA ARG A 95 0.03 -3.73 -50.89
C ARG A 95 -1.04 -3.42 -49.85
N ALA A 96 -2.31 -3.36 -50.26
CA ALA A 96 -3.42 -3.09 -49.36
C ALA A 96 -3.58 -4.21 -48.31
N LYS A 97 -3.44 -5.48 -48.71
CA LYS A 97 -3.44 -6.63 -47.78
C LYS A 97 -2.29 -6.55 -46.78
N ASN A 98 -1.07 -6.30 -47.24
CA ASN A 98 0.09 -6.17 -46.37
C ASN A 98 -0.08 -5.02 -45.36
N SER A 99 -0.60 -3.87 -45.82
CA SER A 99 -0.91 -2.73 -44.93
C SER A 99 -2.01 -3.09 -43.91
N ARG A 100 -3.08 -3.76 -44.34
CA ARG A 100 -4.15 -4.24 -43.46
C ARG A 100 -3.59 -5.18 -42.39
N ASP A 101 -2.78 -6.16 -42.79
CA ASP A 101 -2.25 -7.18 -41.88
C ASP A 101 -1.26 -6.56 -40.88
N ALA A 102 -0.44 -5.60 -41.30
CA ALA A 102 0.42 -4.82 -40.41
C ALA A 102 -0.37 -3.98 -39.39
N ASN A 103 -1.47 -3.36 -39.83
CA ASN A 103 -2.35 -2.60 -38.94
C ASN A 103 -3.07 -3.51 -37.94
N LEU A 104 -3.52 -4.70 -38.36
CA LEU A 104 -4.11 -5.68 -37.46
C LEU A 104 -3.10 -6.16 -36.42
N ASP A 105 -1.87 -6.49 -36.84
CA ASP A 105 -0.80 -6.87 -35.92
C ASP A 105 -0.52 -5.76 -34.89
N LEU A 106 -0.44 -4.50 -35.32
CA LEU A 106 -0.27 -3.36 -34.43
C LEU A 106 -1.40 -3.24 -33.41
N VAL A 107 -2.66 -3.38 -33.84
CA VAL A 107 -3.83 -3.37 -32.95
C VAL A 107 -3.76 -4.50 -31.92
N THR A 108 -3.38 -5.71 -32.34
CA THR A 108 -3.25 -6.84 -31.39
C THR A 108 -2.14 -6.62 -30.37
N LYS A 109 -1.02 -6.00 -30.78
CA LYS A 109 0.07 -5.62 -29.88
C LYS A 109 -0.39 -4.58 -28.86
N TYR A 110 -1.08 -3.52 -29.30
CA TYR A 110 -1.64 -2.53 -28.39
C TYR A 110 -2.64 -3.14 -27.42
N ALA A 111 -3.55 -4.00 -27.90
CA ALA A 111 -4.50 -4.69 -27.04
C ALA A 111 -3.80 -5.53 -25.97
N ARG A 112 -2.73 -6.26 -26.32
CA ARG A 112 -1.94 -7.05 -25.37
C ARG A 112 -1.20 -6.18 -24.35
N VAL A 113 -0.61 -5.06 -24.77
CA VAL A 113 0.08 -4.14 -23.86
C VAL A 113 -0.91 -3.49 -22.90
N LEU A 114 -2.05 -3.00 -23.40
CA LEU A 114 -3.10 -2.40 -22.58
C LEU A 114 -3.68 -3.41 -21.59
N ALA A 115 -3.90 -4.66 -22.00
CA ALA A 115 -4.35 -5.72 -21.09
C ALA A 115 -3.32 -5.97 -19.97
N THR A 116 -2.04 -5.98 -20.29
CA THR A 116 -0.96 -6.14 -19.30
C THR A 116 -0.92 -4.97 -18.32
N ILE A 117 -0.97 -3.73 -18.82
CA ILE A 117 -0.98 -2.52 -17.99
C ILE A 117 -2.21 -2.51 -17.09
N LEU A 118 -3.37 -2.88 -17.60
CA LEU A 118 -4.61 -2.96 -16.83
C LEU A 118 -4.49 -4.00 -15.71
N GLY A 119 -3.94 -5.18 -15.99
CA GLY A 119 -3.66 -6.19 -14.97
C GLY A 119 -2.70 -5.70 -13.88
N GLN A 120 -1.63 -5.00 -14.27
CA GLN A 120 -0.70 -4.38 -13.33
C GLN A 120 -1.37 -3.29 -12.48
N PHE A 121 -2.25 -2.48 -13.08
CA PHE A 121 -2.98 -1.44 -12.36
C PHE A 121 -3.96 -2.02 -11.33
N HIS A 122 -4.68 -3.09 -11.69
CA HIS A 122 -5.57 -3.78 -10.75
C HIS A 122 -4.81 -4.35 -9.56
N THR A 123 -3.73 -5.09 -9.81
CA THR A 123 -2.89 -5.67 -8.75
C THR A 123 -2.22 -4.60 -7.88
N TYR A 124 -1.76 -3.50 -8.48
CA TYR A 124 -1.23 -2.36 -7.75
C TYR A 124 -2.29 -1.71 -6.86
N LYS A 125 -3.49 -1.45 -7.39
CA LYS A 125 -4.58 -0.82 -6.65
C LYS A 125 -4.99 -1.67 -5.45
N GLU A 126 -5.15 -2.97 -5.64
CA GLU A 126 -5.50 -3.92 -4.58
C GLU A 126 -4.45 -3.88 -3.45
N LYS A 127 -3.18 -4.07 -3.79
CA LYS A 127 -2.06 -4.02 -2.83
C LYS A 127 -2.00 -2.68 -2.11
N HIS A 128 -2.08 -1.57 -2.85
CA HIS A 128 -2.05 -0.23 -2.28
C HIS A 128 -3.20 -0.01 -1.28
N THR A 129 -4.42 -0.42 -1.63
CA THR A 129 -5.56 -0.30 -0.69
C THR A 129 -5.39 -1.18 0.55
N ALA A 130 -4.85 -2.39 0.38
CA ALA A 130 -4.55 -3.29 1.49
C ALA A 130 -3.49 -2.68 2.43
N ASP A 131 -2.37 -2.20 1.88
CA ASP A 131 -1.26 -1.60 2.61
C ASP A 131 -1.70 -0.35 3.38
N VAL A 132 -2.43 0.56 2.73
CA VAL A 132 -2.96 1.78 3.37
C VAL A 132 -3.93 1.41 4.49
N SER A 133 -4.81 0.42 4.28
CA SER A 133 -5.71 -0.04 5.33
C SER A 133 -4.98 -0.68 6.51
N ALA A 134 -3.91 -1.45 6.24
CA ALA A 134 -3.08 -2.07 7.27
C ALA A 134 -2.33 -1.01 8.09
N TRP A 135 -1.76 0.00 7.43
CA TRP A 135 -1.10 1.12 8.09
C TRP A 135 -2.06 1.92 8.97
N HIS A 136 -3.27 2.20 8.49
CA HIS A 136 -4.29 2.85 9.29
C HIS A 136 -4.77 2.01 10.48
N ARG A 137 -4.75 0.67 10.39
CA ARG A 137 -5.05 -0.21 11.52
C ARG A 137 -3.92 -0.23 12.53
N SER A 138 -2.67 -0.37 12.10
CA SER A 138 -1.51 -0.38 13.01
C SER A 138 -1.34 0.95 13.73
N TYR A 139 -1.49 2.08 13.04
CA TYR A 139 -1.42 3.40 13.67
C TYR A 139 -2.53 3.61 14.70
N ARG A 140 -3.76 3.15 14.41
CA ARG A 140 -4.86 3.20 15.40
C ARG A 140 -4.58 2.32 16.61
N ALA A 141 -3.98 1.15 16.42
CA ALA A 141 -3.60 0.26 17.52
C ALA A 141 -2.54 0.92 18.42
N GLN A 142 -1.48 1.52 17.84
CA GLN A 142 -0.46 2.27 18.58
C GLN A 142 -1.07 3.43 19.38
N LEU A 143 -2.02 4.17 18.79
CA LEU A 143 -2.75 5.25 19.47
C LEU A 143 -3.66 4.75 20.60
N ALA A 144 -4.18 3.53 20.50
CA ALA A 144 -4.96 2.92 21.57
C ALA A 144 -4.05 2.43 22.71
N GLU A 145 -2.93 1.81 22.38
CA GLU A 145 -1.92 1.35 23.32
C GLU A 145 -1.32 2.51 24.12
N ALA A 146 -0.90 3.58 23.44
CA ALA A 146 -0.37 4.77 24.11
C ALA A 146 -1.41 5.43 25.05
N ARG A 147 -2.70 5.42 24.69
CA ARG A 147 -3.78 5.92 25.57
C ARG A 147 -3.99 5.01 26.78
N ALA A 148 -3.95 3.69 26.58
CA ALA A 148 -4.08 2.70 27.66
C ALA A 148 -2.89 2.75 28.63
N GLU A 149 -1.68 2.94 28.11
CA GLU A 149 -0.49 3.15 28.93
C GLU A 149 -0.59 4.47 29.71
N ASN A 150 -1.05 5.55 29.07
CA ASN A 150 -1.24 6.83 29.76
C ASN A 150 -2.28 6.74 30.89
N SER A 151 -3.40 6.03 30.69
CA SER A 151 -4.38 5.81 31.75
C SER A 151 -3.79 4.96 32.88
N ARG A 152 -3.07 3.89 32.56
CA ARG A 152 -2.39 3.04 33.54
C ARG A 152 -1.39 3.82 34.39
N LEU A 153 -0.58 4.67 33.77
CA LEU A 153 0.40 5.51 34.49
C LEU A 153 -0.29 6.53 35.41
N ARG A 154 -1.42 7.11 34.97
CA ARG A 154 -2.20 8.02 35.82
C ARG A 154 -2.80 7.31 37.02
N GLU A 155 -3.35 6.12 36.82
CA GLU A 155 -3.86 5.26 37.90
C GLU A 155 -2.74 4.93 38.89
N GLN A 156 -1.57 4.50 38.41
CA GLN A 156 -0.41 4.22 39.27
C GLN A 156 0.03 5.46 40.08
N ILE A 157 0.03 6.65 39.48
CA ILE A 157 0.36 7.89 40.18
C ILE A 157 -0.69 8.21 41.24
N TRP A 158 -1.97 8.01 40.94
CA TRP A 158 -3.05 8.21 41.91
C TRP A 158 -2.95 7.24 43.08
N ASP A 159 -2.70 5.96 42.83
CA ASP A 159 -2.51 4.96 43.88
C ASP A 159 -1.30 5.33 44.76
N MET A 160 -0.18 5.73 44.15
CA MET A 160 1.00 6.17 44.89
C MET A 160 0.73 7.42 45.72
N GLN A 161 0.00 8.40 45.18
CA GLN A 161 -0.39 9.61 45.89
C GLN A 161 -1.34 9.31 47.04
N GLU A 162 -2.28 8.39 46.86
CA GLU A 162 -3.18 7.93 47.91
C GLU A 162 -2.40 7.24 49.04
N HIS A 163 -1.51 6.30 48.70
CA HIS A 163 -0.66 5.61 49.66
C HIS A 163 0.24 6.59 50.43
N ALA A 164 0.87 7.54 49.74
CA ALA A 164 1.68 8.58 50.37
C ALA A 164 0.83 9.52 51.25
N GLY A 165 -0.40 9.85 50.82
CA GLY A 165 -1.36 10.63 51.60
C GLY A 165 -1.77 9.91 52.89
N ASN A 166 -2.07 8.62 52.80
CA ASN A 166 -2.42 7.79 53.95
C ASN A 166 -1.23 7.62 54.90
N ALA A 167 -0.02 7.36 54.40
CA ALA A 167 1.18 7.31 55.23
C ALA A 167 1.44 8.63 55.97
N ASN A 168 1.27 9.77 55.29
CA ASN A 168 1.39 11.09 55.92
C ASN A 168 0.32 11.34 57.00
N LYS A 169 -0.93 10.89 56.79
CA LYS A 169 -1.97 10.94 57.83
C LYS A 169 -1.57 10.11 59.05
N MET A 170 -1.14 8.86 58.84
CA MET A 170 -0.67 7.99 59.92
C MET A 170 0.50 8.59 60.69
N LEU A 171 1.47 9.23 60.02
CA LEU A 171 2.59 9.92 60.69
C LEU A 171 2.13 11.14 61.50
N ARG A 172 1.16 11.91 61.00
CA ARG A 172 0.59 13.05 61.73
C ARG A 172 -0.21 12.58 62.94
N GLU A 173 -1.00 11.53 62.79
CA GLU A 173 -1.75 10.90 63.88
C GLU A 173 -0.80 10.33 64.93
N PHE A 174 0.24 9.62 64.51
CA PHE A 174 1.29 9.13 65.41
C PHE A 174 1.95 10.28 66.16
N ARG A 175 2.39 11.33 65.47
CA ARG A 175 3.00 12.50 66.12
C ARG A 175 2.04 13.16 67.12
N LYS A 176 0.78 13.32 66.74
CA LYS A 176 -0.24 13.88 67.61
C LYS A 176 -0.40 13.04 68.88
N GLN A 177 -0.57 11.72 68.75
CA GLN A 177 -0.67 10.82 69.91
C GLN A 177 0.60 10.86 70.77
N TYR A 178 1.77 10.87 70.13
CA TYR A 178 3.08 10.92 70.80
C TYR A 178 3.34 12.22 71.57
N ASP A 179 2.85 13.34 71.06
CA ASP A 179 2.94 14.67 71.69
C ASP A 179 1.86 14.84 72.78
N GLU A 180 0.68 14.24 72.61
CA GLU A 180 -0.46 14.29 73.55
C GLU A 180 -0.35 13.27 74.72
N ASP A 181 0.58 12.32 74.66
CA ASP A 181 0.81 11.34 75.73
C ASP A 181 1.44 11.98 76.99
N GLU A 182 0.58 12.49 77.88
CA GLU A 182 0.95 13.13 79.15
C GLU A 182 1.82 12.21 80.03
N LYS A 183 1.49 10.92 80.10
CA LYS A 183 2.27 9.91 80.84
C LYS A 183 3.74 9.87 80.44
N ARG A 184 4.04 10.12 79.16
CA ARG A 184 5.42 10.13 78.66
C ARG A 184 6.13 11.43 79.05
N TRP A 185 5.43 12.55 79.02
CA TRP A 185 5.97 13.80 79.55
C TRP A 185 6.28 13.64 81.03
N ASP A 186 5.35 13.10 81.81
CA ASP A 186 5.52 12.84 83.24
C ASP A 186 6.70 11.92 83.50
N GLN A 187 6.81 10.78 82.78
CA GLN A 187 7.97 9.89 82.88
C GLN A 187 9.29 10.61 82.59
N ARG A 188 9.36 11.48 81.56
CA ARG A 188 10.57 12.25 81.27
C ARG A 188 10.90 13.26 82.38
N VAL A 189 9.89 13.89 82.97
CA VAL A 189 10.07 14.83 84.09
C VAL A 189 10.54 14.07 85.33
N GLU A 190 9.91 12.95 85.66
CA GLU A 190 10.31 12.07 86.75
C GLU A 190 11.72 11.50 86.56
N ASP A 191 12.08 11.06 85.35
CA ASP A 191 13.42 10.56 85.06
C ASP A 191 14.46 11.66 85.27
N LYS A 192 14.18 12.89 84.83
CA LYS A 192 15.04 14.05 85.09
C LYS A 192 15.12 14.38 86.58
N ALA A 193 14.00 14.38 87.29
CA ALA A 193 13.96 14.61 88.73
C ALA A 193 14.77 13.55 89.48
N ARG A 194 14.56 12.26 89.17
CA ARG A 194 15.34 11.15 89.74
C ARG A 194 16.84 11.28 89.45
N LYS A 195 17.23 11.69 88.24
CA LYS A 195 18.64 11.98 87.92
C LYS A 195 19.21 13.14 88.73
N GLN A 196 18.44 14.21 88.93
CA GLN A 196 18.85 15.35 89.76
C GLN A 196 18.97 14.96 91.24
N GLU A 197 18.05 14.14 91.76
CA GLU A 197 18.13 13.58 93.10
C GLU A 197 19.39 12.73 93.26
N LEU A 198 19.66 11.82 92.32
CA LEU A 198 20.89 11.02 92.32
C LEU A 198 22.15 11.89 92.31
N ARG A 199 22.18 12.97 91.51
CA ARG A 199 23.30 13.93 91.49
C ARG A 199 23.43 14.66 92.83
N PHE A 200 22.32 15.10 93.41
CA PHE A 200 22.31 15.72 94.72
C PHE A 200 22.89 14.79 95.78
N TRP A 201 22.45 13.53 95.82
CA TRP A 201 22.99 12.52 96.74
C TRP A 201 24.46 12.20 96.46
N LYS A 202 24.88 12.14 95.19
CA LYS A 202 26.29 11.95 94.79
C LYS A 202 27.17 13.10 95.29
N ARG A 203 26.72 14.35 95.17
CA ARG A 203 27.43 15.52 95.74
C ARG A 203 27.51 15.46 97.26
N LEU A 204 26.41 15.10 97.92
CA LEU A 204 26.39 14.96 99.37
C LEU A 204 27.35 13.85 99.86
N ALA A 205 27.50 12.79 99.08
CA ALA A 205 28.40 11.67 99.38
C ALA A 205 29.87 11.93 99.01
N MET A 206 30.17 12.94 98.18
CA MET A 206 31.54 13.29 97.77
C MET A 206 31.84 14.79 97.96
N PRO A 207 31.98 15.27 99.22
CA PRO A 207 32.20 16.70 99.50
C PRO A 207 33.57 17.25 99.06
N ASP A 208 34.55 16.36 98.85
CA ASP A 208 35.94 16.73 98.54
C ASP A 208 36.16 17.01 97.04
N VAL A 209 35.18 16.70 96.18
CA VAL A 209 35.24 16.98 94.74
C VAL A 209 34.63 18.35 94.48
N ALA A 210 35.38 19.25 93.87
CA ALA A 210 34.90 20.61 93.61
C ALA A 210 33.74 20.62 92.60
N ASP A 211 32.80 21.55 92.79
CA ASP A 211 31.59 21.68 91.94
C ASP A 211 31.93 22.02 90.47
N ASP A 212 33.09 22.65 90.24
CA ASP A 212 33.53 23.13 88.93
C ASP A 212 34.40 22.11 88.15
N GLU A 213 34.61 20.89 88.68
CA GLU A 213 35.39 19.86 87.99
C GLU A 213 34.61 19.28 86.79
N GLU A 214 35.01 19.73 85.60
CA GLU A 214 34.36 19.42 84.32
C GLU A 214 34.49 17.91 83.98
N GLY A 215 33.35 17.20 83.98
CA GLY A 215 33.25 15.78 83.62
C GLY A 215 32.82 14.82 84.74
N TYR A 216 32.69 15.26 85.99
CA TYR A 216 32.14 14.42 87.08
C TYR A 216 30.63 14.63 87.33
N TRP A 217 30.13 15.77 86.85
CA TRP A 217 28.79 16.30 87.11
C TRP A 217 27.99 16.59 85.83
N SER A 218 28.43 16.12 84.66
CA SER A 218 27.82 16.45 83.36
C SER A 218 26.58 15.60 83.05
N ASP A 219 25.64 16.12 82.27
CA ASP A 219 24.41 15.40 81.86
C ASP A 219 24.71 14.11 81.06
N ASP A 220 25.92 14.02 80.49
CA ASP A 220 26.38 12.94 79.62
C ASP A 220 27.05 11.76 80.34
N ASP A 221 27.21 11.82 81.67
CA ASP A 221 27.85 10.73 82.44
C ASP A 221 26.93 9.53 82.69
N ASP A 222 25.62 9.68 82.43
CA ASP A 222 24.62 8.64 82.69
C ASP A 222 24.22 7.84 81.43
N LEU A 223 24.71 8.19 80.23
CA LEU A 223 24.21 7.60 78.97
C LEU A 223 25.27 6.93 78.09
N ILE A 224 26.55 7.26 78.24
CA ILE A 224 27.61 6.65 77.42
C ILE A 224 28.78 6.32 78.33
N ASP A 225 29.08 5.02 78.45
CA ASP A 225 30.31 4.51 79.07
C ASP A 225 31.51 5.33 78.56
N CYS A 226 32.38 5.79 79.47
CA CYS A 226 33.56 6.58 79.11
C CYS A 226 34.42 5.85 78.06
N MET A 227 34.42 4.51 78.06
CA MET A 227 35.08 3.68 77.06
C MET A 227 34.39 3.70 75.69
N GLU A 228 33.06 3.76 75.64
CA GLU A 228 32.31 3.84 74.38
C GLU A 228 32.44 5.23 73.74
N LYS A 229 32.55 6.31 74.55
CA LYS A 229 32.89 7.66 74.03
C LYS A 229 34.25 7.66 73.33
N VAL A 230 35.25 6.98 73.90
CA VAL A 230 36.58 6.86 73.29
C VAL A 230 36.53 6.04 72.01
N ARG A 231 35.81 4.92 72.01
CA ARG A 231 35.61 4.08 70.81
C ARG A 231 34.90 4.84 69.68
N LEU A 232 33.87 5.63 69.99
CA LEU A 232 33.13 6.41 69.01
C LEU A 232 33.97 7.54 68.40
N LYS A 233 34.83 8.20 69.20
CA LYS A 233 35.80 9.17 68.68
C LYS A 233 36.80 8.51 67.72
N GLN A 234 37.35 7.36 68.09
CA GLN A 234 38.24 6.58 67.22
C GLN A 234 37.55 6.12 65.93
N LEU A 235 36.28 5.72 66.00
CA LEU A 235 35.47 5.35 64.82
C LEU A 235 35.19 6.56 63.92
N ALA A 236 34.90 7.72 64.50
CA ALA A 236 34.69 8.96 63.75
C ALA A 236 35.98 9.42 63.04
N GLU A 237 37.13 9.36 63.73
CA GLU A 237 38.45 9.63 63.14
C GLU A 237 38.73 8.66 61.98
N ARG A 238 38.57 7.34 62.21
CA ARG A 238 38.77 6.34 61.16
C ARG A 238 37.84 6.52 59.96
N ASN A 239 36.58 6.89 60.19
CA ASN A 239 35.61 7.13 59.12
C ASN A 239 35.94 8.41 58.34
N SER A 240 36.49 9.43 59.01
CA SER A 240 36.98 10.65 58.36
C SER A 240 38.24 10.38 57.51
N GLU A 241 39.15 9.53 57.99
CA GLU A 241 40.34 9.08 57.25
C GLU A 241 39.94 8.27 56.01
N LEU A 242 38.97 7.36 56.14
CA LEU A 242 38.43 6.58 55.02
C LEU A 242 37.71 7.48 53.99
N SER A 243 36.95 8.48 54.45
CA SER A 243 36.32 9.45 53.56
C SER A 243 37.34 10.33 52.83
N ALA A 244 38.45 10.70 53.48
CA ALA A 244 39.54 11.45 52.84
C ALA A 244 40.33 10.59 51.84
N GLY A 245 40.49 9.29 52.11
CA GLY A 245 41.12 8.34 51.19
C GLY A 245 40.26 8.04 49.95
N GLN A 246 38.94 8.00 50.08
CA GLN A 246 38.02 7.69 48.97
C GLN A 246 37.91 8.82 47.94
N THR A 247 38.25 10.07 48.30
CA THR A 247 38.38 11.19 47.35
C THR A 247 39.71 11.23 46.59
N GLY A 248 40.69 10.40 46.95
CA GLY A 248 42.02 10.35 46.32
C GLY A 248 42.19 9.33 45.19
N GLU A 249 41.26 8.37 45.04
CA GLU A 249 41.34 7.25 44.08
C GLU A 249 40.31 7.36 42.93
N SER A 250 40.06 8.56 42.42
CA SER A 250 39.25 8.77 41.20
C SER A 250 39.91 9.73 40.21
N GLN A 251 41.23 9.60 40.02
CA GLN A 251 41.97 10.28 38.96
C GLN A 251 42.93 9.32 38.25
N HIS A 252 42.40 8.40 37.43
CA HIS A 252 43.12 7.93 36.25
C HIS A 252 42.18 7.29 35.21
N SER A 253 42.40 7.60 33.93
CA SER A 253 41.61 7.31 32.72
C SER A 253 40.36 8.21 32.57
N GLU A 254 40.19 9.08 31.56
CA GLU A 254 40.58 9.04 30.14
C GLU A 254 40.74 10.45 29.53
N ASP A 255 41.39 10.44 28.38
CA ASP A 255 41.89 11.52 27.53
C ASP A 255 40.83 12.05 26.52
N ASP A 256 40.92 13.35 26.23
CA ASP A 256 40.46 14.14 25.06
C ASP A 256 39.07 13.97 24.40
N SER A 257 38.23 15.02 24.53
CA SER A 257 37.70 15.77 23.37
C SER A 257 37.08 17.12 23.80
N ASP A 258 37.51 18.17 23.11
CA ASP A 258 37.28 19.61 23.35
C ASP A 258 35.82 20.09 23.41
N GLY A 259 35.59 21.15 24.21
CA GLY A 259 34.56 22.15 23.90
C GLY A 259 33.81 22.75 25.10
N GLU A 260 34.38 23.81 25.67
CA GLU A 260 33.72 25.01 26.26
C GLU A 260 32.56 24.81 27.26
N GLY A 261 32.83 25.20 28.51
CA GLY A 261 31.90 25.05 29.63
C GLY A 261 30.89 26.18 29.83
N GLU A 262 29.85 25.87 30.60
CA GLU A 262 29.31 26.81 31.57
C GLU A 262 28.69 26.05 32.77
N LEU A 263 28.98 26.54 33.97
CA LEU A 263 28.70 25.95 35.28
C LEU A 263 27.21 26.01 35.63
N ALA A 264 26.67 24.96 36.26
CA ALA A 264 25.47 25.10 37.08
C ALA A 264 25.44 24.11 38.26
N HIS A 265 25.57 24.66 39.48
CA HIS A 265 25.11 24.01 40.71
C HIS A 265 23.57 24.08 40.82
N PRO A 266 22.93 23.18 41.59
CA PRO A 266 21.51 22.89 41.48
C PRO A 266 20.66 23.77 42.42
N GLN A 267 19.61 24.41 41.91
CA GLN A 267 18.50 24.83 42.76
C GLN A 267 17.16 24.95 42.03
N ALA A 268 16.13 24.44 42.72
CA ALA A 268 14.71 24.77 42.64
C ALA A 268 13.87 24.28 41.43
N ILE A 269 13.01 23.32 41.78
CA ILE A 269 11.75 22.93 41.15
C ILE A 269 10.76 24.11 41.17
N LEU A 270 10.30 24.58 39.99
CA LEU A 270 8.93 25.05 39.77
C LEU A 270 8.63 25.34 38.28
N GLY A 271 7.63 24.67 37.73
CA GLY A 271 6.66 25.30 36.80
C GLY A 271 6.98 25.39 35.30
N GLY A 272 6.22 24.63 34.50
CA GLY A 272 5.75 25.05 33.17
C GLY A 272 6.63 24.68 31.97
N VAL A 273 6.23 23.65 31.21
CA VAL A 273 6.76 23.42 29.86
C VAL A 273 6.01 24.34 28.89
N ALA A 274 6.71 25.33 28.33
CA ALA A 274 6.23 26.13 27.22
C ALA A 274 6.29 25.29 25.92
N MET A 275 5.15 25.12 25.26
CA MET A 275 5.06 24.54 23.91
C MET A 275 5.43 25.64 22.90
N GLU A 276 6.73 25.84 22.68
CA GLU A 276 7.20 26.68 21.58
C GLU A 276 7.03 25.90 20.26
N ARG A 277 6.17 26.44 19.39
CA ARG A 277 5.85 25.85 18.09
C ARG A 277 6.74 26.47 17.04
N GLU A 278 8.00 26.06 16.97
CA GLU A 278 8.85 26.34 15.81
C GLU A 278 8.29 25.59 14.59
N ARG A 279 7.62 26.35 13.72
CA ARG A 279 7.44 25.99 12.32
C ARG A 279 8.66 26.53 11.59
N ASP A 280 9.67 25.69 11.39
CA ASP A 280 10.62 25.73 10.26
C ASP A 280 11.73 24.69 10.51
N GLY A 281 11.37 23.42 10.32
CA GLY A 281 12.29 22.28 10.28
C GLY A 281 11.97 21.40 9.07
N PRO A 282 12.97 20.77 8.42
CA PRO A 282 12.75 20.01 7.19
C PRO A 282 11.74 18.88 7.44
N ALA A 283 10.74 18.79 6.55
CA ALA A 283 9.67 17.79 6.64
C ALA A 283 10.25 16.38 6.81
N PRO A 284 9.62 15.51 7.63
CA PRO A 284 10.11 14.17 7.86
C PRO A 284 10.20 13.41 6.54
N THR A 285 11.40 12.93 6.22
CA THR A 285 11.68 12.12 5.05
C THR A 285 10.92 10.79 5.17
N PRO A 286 10.21 10.35 4.11
CA PRO A 286 9.53 9.07 4.15
C PRO A 286 10.55 7.93 4.25
N PRO A 287 10.23 6.82 4.94
CA PRO A 287 11.15 5.71 5.13
C PRO A 287 11.56 5.10 3.79
N SER A 288 12.81 4.67 3.70
CA SER A 288 13.41 4.05 2.52
C SER A 288 12.64 2.79 2.13
N ARG A 289 12.25 2.75 0.85
CA ARG A 289 11.58 1.61 0.23
C ARG A 289 12.51 0.40 0.29
N PRO A 290 12.05 -0.81 0.66
CA PRO A 290 12.91 -1.98 0.69
C PRO A 290 13.45 -2.27 -0.71
N ALA A 291 14.77 -2.51 -0.80
CA ALA A 291 15.43 -2.90 -2.03
C ALA A 291 14.79 -4.20 -2.55
N SER A 292 14.22 -4.12 -3.74
CA SER A 292 13.81 -5.28 -4.52
C SER A 292 15.05 -6.14 -4.78
N THR A 293 15.24 -7.20 -3.99
CA THR A 293 16.11 -8.32 -4.35
C THR A 293 15.42 -9.10 -5.47
N GLY A 294 15.52 -8.56 -6.69
CA GLY A 294 15.09 -9.20 -7.90
C GLY A 294 16.21 -10.06 -8.46
N SER A 295 16.13 -11.35 -8.16
CA SER A 295 16.46 -12.48 -9.05
C SER A 295 17.81 -12.45 -9.77
N THR A 296 18.69 -13.33 -9.29
CA THR A 296 19.81 -13.93 -10.00
C THR A 296 19.53 -14.12 -11.49
N GLY A 297 20.35 -13.47 -12.32
CA GLY A 297 20.49 -13.82 -13.73
C GLY A 297 21.25 -15.13 -13.83
N ASP A 298 20.56 -16.18 -14.26
CA ASP A 298 21.18 -17.41 -14.75
C ASP A 298 21.28 -17.30 -16.28
N ARG A 299 22.49 -17.01 -16.77
CA ARG A 299 22.88 -17.20 -18.15
C ARG A 299 24.37 -17.55 -18.22
N MET A 300 24.60 -18.69 -18.88
CA MET A 300 25.81 -19.14 -19.59
C MET A 300 26.79 -20.05 -18.83
N GLY A 301 26.86 -21.29 -19.35
CA GLY A 301 27.72 -22.40 -18.99
C GLY A 301 27.18 -23.66 -19.66
#